data_AF-A0A496Z6Z9-F1
#
_entry.id   AF-A0A496Z6Z9-F1
#
_cell.length_a   1.000
_cell.length_b   1.000
_cell.length_c   1.000
_cell.angle_alpha   90.00
_cell.angle_beta   90.00
_cell.angle_gamma   90.00
#
_symmetry.space_group_name_H-M   'P 1'
#
loop_
_entity.id
_entity.type
_entity.pdbx_description
1 polymer ?
#
loop_
_entity_poly.entity_id
_entity_poly.type
_entity_poly.pdbx_seq_one_letter_code
_entity_poly.pdbx_strand_id
1 'polypeptide(L)'
;LEDSDALIAIARSNPRKNVEKKDRIQKTFVISQKSLSSLKKLLNEVESSRDDLVEYAIQRLLPILLKERNQQKKREIALSEMAQLLEHSIELMSKIEKTVGKDDPLYEYYLEGIMAYQNAFDKMENLVQQGKRISRIRMERFEF
;
A
#
# COMPACT_ATOMS: atom_id res chain seq x y z
N LEU A 1 12.73 -9.82 4.52
CA LEU A 1 14.13 -10.27 4.51
C LEU A 1 14.61 -10.74 5.88
N GLU A 2 13.85 -10.54 6.96
CA GLU A 2 14.21 -11.04 8.29
C GLU A 2 13.79 -12.50 8.53
N ASP A 3 12.87 -13.00 7.71
CA ASP A 3 12.42 -14.40 7.71
C ASP A 3 13.39 -15.30 6.92
N SER A 4 14.02 -16.24 7.63
CA SER A 4 14.95 -17.22 7.08
C SER A 4 14.28 -18.16 6.08
N ASP A 5 13.02 -18.54 6.28
CA ASP A 5 12.33 -19.50 5.40
C ASP A 5 12.03 -18.85 4.04
N ALA A 6 11.63 -17.57 4.05
CA ALA A 6 11.45 -16.79 2.84
C ALA A 6 12.75 -16.65 2.03
N LEU A 7 13.89 -16.50 2.72
CA LEU A 7 15.22 -16.43 2.11
C LEU A 7 15.68 -17.79 1.55
N ILE A 8 15.39 -18.90 2.24
CA ILE A 8 15.70 -20.26 1.75
C ILE A 8 14.89 -20.56 0.49
N ALA A 9 13.61 -20.19 0.46
CA ALA A 9 12.77 -20.31 -0.73
C ALA A 9 13.33 -19.53 -1.92
N ILE A 10 13.85 -18.32 -1.68
CA ILE A 10 14.53 -17.48 -2.69
C ILE A 10 15.79 -18.19 -3.22
N ALA A 11 16.67 -18.64 -2.32
CA ALA A 11 17.89 -19.37 -2.65
C ALA A 11 17.64 -20.64 -3.49
N ARG A 12 16.61 -21.42 -3.14
CA ARG A 12 16.25 -22.68 -3.81
C ARG A 12 15.58 -22.49 -5.16
N SER A 13 15.03 -21.31 -5.44
CA SER A 13 14.40 -20.98 -6.74
C SER A 13 15.41 -20.86 -7.91
N ASN A 14 16.71 -21.06 -7.63
CA ASN A 14 17.81 -21.13 -8.57
C ASN A 14 18.08 -19.80 -9.33
N PRO A 15 18.68 -18.80 -8.67
CA PRO A 15 18.94 -17.48 -9.26
C PRO A 15 19.90 -17.52 -10.47
N ARG A 16 20.65 -18.62 -10.65
CA ARG A 16 21.62 -18.78 -11.76
C ARG A 16 20.96 -18.98 -13.14
N LYS A 17 19.69 -19.38 -13.24
CA LYS A 17 19.09 -19.80 -14.53
C LYS A 17 18.31 -18.71 -15.28
N ASN A 18 17.95 -17.59 -14.65
CA ASN A 18 17.00 -16.61 -15.23
C ASN A 18 17.57 -15.21 -15.47
N VAL A 19 18.82 -14.92 -15.12
CA VAL A 19 19.43 -13.61 -15.38
C VAL A 19 20.37 -13.76 -16.58
N GLU A 20 19.84 -13.55 -17.79
CA GLU A 20 20.69 -13.25 -18.94
C GLU A 20 21.63 -12.10 -18.55
N LYS A 21 22.93 -12.26 -18.77
CA LYS A 21 23.98 -11.26 -18.49
C LYS A 21 23.88 -10.05 -19.43
N LYS A 22 22.73 -9.38 -19.51
CA LYS A 22 22.62 -8.08 -20.17
C LYS A 22 23.00 -6.98 -19.19
N ASP A 23 23.73 -6.01 -19.72
CA ASP A 23 24.31 -4.80 -19.09
C ASP A 23 23.93 -4.55 -17.62
N ARG A 24 24.69 -5.17 -16.71
CA ARG A 24 24.52 -4.97 -15.27
C ARG A 24 24.89 -3.54 -14.89
N ILE A 25 23.91 -2.73 -14.53
CA ILE A 25 24.11 -1.42 -13.91
C ILE A 25 24.43 -1.62 -12.43
N GLN A 26 25.56 -1.11 -11.96
CA GLN A 26 25.91 -1.16 -10.54
C GLN A 26 24.91 -0.31 -9.73
N LYS A 27 24.15 -0.94 -8.83
CA LYS A 27 23.20 -0.28 -7.93
C LYS A 27 23.66 -0.44 -6.47
N THR A 28 23.53 0.61 -5.68
CA THR A 28 23.79 0.57 -4.24
C THR A 28 22.49 0.48 -3.46
N PHE A 29 22.21 -0.67 -2.86
CA PHE A 29 21.04 -0.88 -2.01
C PHE A 29 21.38 -0.67 -0.53
N VAL A 30 20.51 0.05 0.19
CA VAL A 30 20.59 0.19 1.64
C VAL A 30 19.73 -0.90 2.27
N ILE A 31 20.33 -1.72 3.12
CA ILE A 31 19.66 -2.78 3.87
C ILE A 31 19.90 -2.60 5.37
N SER A 32 18.93 -3.03 6.18
CA SER A 32 19.09 -2.99 7.64
C SER A 32 20.22 -3.93 8.09
N GLN A 33 20.90 -3.59 9.19
CA GLN A 33 21.93 -4.46 9.78
C GLN A 33 21.39 -5.85 10.11
N LYS A 34 20.13 -5.92 10.58
CA LYS A 34 19.43 -7.19 10.83
C LYS A 34 19.27 -8.00 9.55
N SER A 35 18.76 -7.41 8.47
CA SER A 35 18.61 -8.09 7.17
C SER A 35 19.94 -8.58 6.62
N LEU A 36 21.01 -7.77 6.75
CA LEU A 36 22.36 -8.18 6.35
C LEU A 36 22.85 -9.39 7.15
N SER A 37 22.56 -9.44 8.46
CA SER A 37 22.95 -10.57 9.30
C SER A 37 22.20 -11.87 8.93
N SER A 38 20.90 -11.79 8.64
CA SER A 38 20.11 -12.94 8.16
C SER A 38 20.61 -13.43 6.80
N LEU A 39 20.93 -12.50 5.89
CA LEU A 39 21.46 -12.84 4.57
C LEU A 39 22.83 -13.54 4.65
N LYS A 40 23.72 -13.07 5.53
CA LYS A 40 25.04 -13.71 5.77
C LYS A 40 24.90 -15.14 6.30
N LYS A 41 23.95 -15.40 7.20
CA LYS A 41 23.70 -16.76 7.70
C LYS A 41 23.26 -17.69 6.58
N LEU A 42 22.35 -17.21 5.72
CA LEU A 42 21.82 -17.98 4.60
C LEU A 42 22.87 -18.31 3.52
N LEU A 43 23.79 -17.37 3.27
CA LEU A 43 24.87 -17.56 2.30
C LEU A 43 25.82 -18.71 2.67
N ASN A 44 25.88 -19.10 3.93
CA ASN A 44 26.65 -20.28 4.36
C ASN A 44 25.99 -21.60 3.96
N GLU A 45 24.69 -21.58 3.61
CA GLU A 45 23.87 -22.77 3.34
C GLU A 45 23.51 -22.92 1.85
N VAL A 46 23.87 -21.93 1.00
CA VAL A 46 23.41 -21.85 -0.39
C VAL A 46 24.53 -21.33 -1.31
N GLU A 47 24.72 -21.99 -2.45
CA GLU A 47 25.54 -21.46 -3.55
C GLU A 47 24.85 -20.31 -4.31
N SER A 48 24.84 -19.11 -3.76
CA SER A 48 24.36 -17.90 -4.45
C SER A 48 25.13 -16.68 -3.96
N SER A 49 25.31 -15.66 -4.81
CA SER A 49 25.93 -14.42 -4.33
C SER A 49 24.94 -13.61 -3.50
N ARG A 50 25.47 -12.81 -2.57
CA ARG A 50 24.67 -11.86 -1.79
C ARG A 50 23.83 -10.96 -2.69
N ASP A 51 24.42 -10.49 -3.78
CA ASP A 51 23.81 -9.52 -4.66
C ASP A 51 22.68 -10.16 -5.48
N ASP A 52 22.86 -11.41 -5.93
CA ASP A 52 21.78 -12.16 -6.61
C ASP A 52 20.58 -12.43 -5.67
N LEU A 53 20.82 -12.72 -4.39
CA LEU A 53 19.74 -12.90 -3.40
C LEU A 53 18.98 -11.59 -3.12
N VAL A 54 19.70 -10.45 -3.05
CA VAL A 54 19.09 -9.13 -2.87
C VAL A 54 18.26 -8.76 -4.11
N GLU A 55 18.81 -8.95 -5.31
CA GLU A 55 18.13 -8.66 -6.56
C GLU A 55 16.84 -9.49 -6.70
N TYR A 56 16.90 -10.80 -6.46
CA TYR A 56 15.72 -11.66 -6.51
C TYR A 56 14.69 -11.28 -5.44
N ALA A 57 15.12 -10.96 -4.22
CA ALA A 57 14.20 -10.51 -3.17
C ALA A 57 13.45 -9.22 -3.58
N ILE A 58 14.14 -8.28 -4.24
CA ILE A 58 13.53 -7.07 -4.78
C ILE A 58 12.56 -7.44 -5.91
N GLN A 59 12.98 -8.24 -6.88
CA GLN A 59 12.14 -8.67 -8.01
C GLN A 59 10.84 -9.34 -7.54
N ARG A 60 10.88 -10.16 -6.48
CA ARG A 60 9.69 -10.79 -5.89
C ARG A 60 8.78 -9.79 -5.15
N LEU A 61 9.34 -8.76 -4.53
CA LEU A 61 8.56 -7.73 -3.83
C LEU A 61 7.90 -6.72 -4.78
N LEU A 62 8.51 -6.44 -5.93
CA LEU A 62 7.99 -5.48 -6.91
C LEU A 62 6.53 -5.74 -7.34
N PRO A 63 6.10 -6.94 -7.76
CA PRO A 63 4.72 -7.15 -8.16
C PRO A 63 3.74 -6.95 -6.99
N ILE A 64 4.14 -7.28 -5.77
CA ILE A 64 3.33 -7.06 -4.56
C ILE A 64 3.19 -5.55 -4.31
N LEU A 65 4.29 -4.80 -4.38
CA LEU A 65 4.29 -3.35 -4.23
C LEU A 65 3.46 -2.66 -5.33
N LEU A 66 3.53 -3.13 -6.57
CA LEU A 66 2.71 -2.60 -7.68
C LEU A 66 1.21 -2.83 -7.42
N LYS A 67 0.84 -4.04 -6.97
CA LYS A 67 -0.54 -4.36 -6.63
C LYS A 67 -1.06 -3.47 -5.50
N GLU A 68 -0.29 -3.32 -4.42
CA GLU A 68 -0.66 -2.46 -3.30
C GLU A 68 -0.72 -0.98 -3.69
N ARG A 69 0.21 -0.50 -4.51
CA ARG A 69 0.16 0.87 -5.05
C ARG A 69 -1.11 1.12 -5.86
N ASN A 70 -1.47 0.19 -6.74
CA ASN A 70 -2.69 0.30 -7.54
C ASN A 70 -3.94 0.24 -6.68
N GLN A 71 -3.97 -0.66 -5.70
CA GLN A 71 -5.09 -0.74 -4.76
C GLN A 71 -5.21 0.54 -3.93
N GLN A 72 -4.09 1.12 -3.49
CA GLN A 72 -4.08 2.37 -2.76
C GLN A 72 -4.64 3.53 -3.58
N LYS A 73 -4.26 3.64 -4.86
CA LYS A 73 -4.85 4.64 -5.77
C LYS A 73 -6.35 4.48 -5.91
N LYS A 74 -6.85 3.24 -6.01
CA LYS A 74 -8.30 2.96 -6.05
C LYS A 74 -8.99 3.40 -4.76
N ARG A 75 -8.37 3.19 -3.60
CA ARG A 75 -8.90 3.68 -2.31
C ARG A 75 -8.96 5.20 -2.26
N GLU A 76 -7.94 5.90 -2.76
CA GLU A 76 -7.92 7.37 -2.86
C GLU A 76 -9.07 7.90 -3.73
N ILE A 77 -9.33 7.26 -4.88
CA ILE A 77 -10.47 7.61 -5.75
C ILE A 77 -11.81 7.39 -5.04
N ALA A 78 -12.02 6.20 -4.47
CA ALA A 78 -13.26 5.88 -3.76
C ALA A 78 -13.52 6.83 -2.57
N LEU A 79 -12.48 7.19 -1.81
CA LEU A 79 -12.61 8.15 -0.71
C LEU A 79 -13.04 9.53 -1.21
N SER A 80 -12.55 9.96 -2.38
CA SER A 80 -12.97 11.23 -2.99
C SER A 80 -14.46 11.23 -3.35
N GLU A 81 -14.99 10.12 -3.88
CA GLU A 81 -16.42 9.98 -4.18
C GLU A 81 -17.25 9.97 -2.89
N MET A 82 -16.77 9.29 -1.85
CA MET A 82 -17.40 9.26 -0.53
C MET A 82 -17.43 10.64 0.14
N ALA A 83 -16.40 11.47 -0.09
CA ALA A 83 -16.34 12.85 0.39
C ALA A 83 -17.39 13.73 -0.30
N GLN A 84 -17.57 13.57 -1.62
CA GLN A 84 -18.62 14.26 -2.37
C GLN A 84 -20.01 13.87 -1.88
N LEU A 85 -20.25 12.59 -1.57
CA LEU A 85 -21.52 12.14 -0.99
C LEU A 85 -21.80 12.84 0.36
N LEU A 86 -20.79 12.94 1.22
CA LEU A 86 -20.90 13.62 2.51
C LEU A 86 -21.23 15.11 2.33
N GLU A 87 -20.55 15.80 1.42
CA GLU A 87 -20.85 17.20 1.09
C GLU A 87 -22.29 17.38 0.62
N HIS A 88 -22.75 16.55 -0.34
CA HIS A 88 -24.14 16.58 -0.81
C HIS A 88 -25.14 16.26 0.30
N SER A 89 -24.79 15.39 1.26
CA SER A 89 -25.68 15.08 2.38
C SER A 89 -25.89 16.29 3.31
N ILE A 90 -24.84 17.08 3.53
CA ILE A 90 -24.90 18.32 4.31
C ILE A 90 -25.74 19.37 3.58
N GLU A 91 -25.62 19.47 2.26
CA GLU A 91 -26.48 20.36 1.47
C GLU A 91 -27.96 19.94 1.52
N LEU A 92 -28.23 18.64 1.40
CA LEU A 92 -29.57 18.09 1.48
C LEU A 92 -30.18 18.31 2.87
N MET A 93 -29.38 18.22 3.94
CA MET A 93 -29.80 18.53 5.29
C MET A 93 -30.37 19.95 5.41
N SER A 94 -29.70 20.94 4.83
CA SER A 94 -30.20 22.33 4.82
C SER A 94 -31.52 22.48 4.06
N LYS A 95 -31.75 21.67 3.02
CA LYS A 95 -33.04 21.67 2.29
C LYS A 95 -34.14 21.01 3.11
N ILE A 96 -33.84 19.91 3.80
CA ILE A 96 -34.78 19.21 4.67
C ILE A 96 -35.18 20.14 5.82
N GLU A 97 -34.21 20.81 6.45
CA GLU A 97 -34.45 21.81 7.50
C GLU A 97 -35.46 22.88 7.07
N LYS A 98 -35.28 23.44 5.87
CA LYS A 98 -36.18 24.47 5.32
C LYS A 98 -37.57 23.95 4.98
N THR A 99 -37.71 22.65 4.76
CA THR A 99 -38.96 22.02 4.32
C THR A 99 -39.82 21.59 5.50
N VAL A 100 -39.21 20.89 6.47
CA VAL A 100 -39.94 20.28 7.60
C VAL A 100 -39.64 20.95 8.94
N GLY A 101 -38.56 21.74 9.04
CA GLY A 101 -38.10 22.32 10.30
C GLY A 101 -37.17 21.41 11.09
N LYS A 102 -36.49 21.96 12.11
CA LYS A 102 -35.53 21.22 12.94
C LYS A 102 -36.18 20.27 13.96
N ASP A 103 -37.42 20.58 14.35
CA ASP A 103 -38.14 19.81 15.36
C ASP A 103 -38.89 18.61 14.75
N ASP A 104 -38.80 18.41 13.43
CA ASP A 104 -39.42 17.27 12.74
C ASP A 104 -38.55 16.01 12.88
N PRO A 105 -39.12 14.84 13.26
CA PRO A 105 -38.36 13.60 13.39
C PRO A 105 -37.60 13.19 12.13
N LEU A 106 -38.08 13.55 10.93
CA LEU A 106 -37.37 13.28 9.68
C LEU A 106 -36.02 14.00 9.61
N TYR A 107 -35.97 15.25 10.08
CA TYR A 107 -34.72 16.02 10.17
C TYR A 107 -33.74 15.35 11.15
N GLU A 108 -34.24 14.95 12.32
CA GLU A 108 -33.43 14.28 13.35
C GLU A 108 -32.86 12.95 12.85
N TYR A 109 -33.67 12.07 12.25
CA TYR A 109 -33.20 10.79 11.71
C TYR A 109 -32.18 10.96 10.60
N TYR A 110 -32.35 11.97 9.74
CA TYR A 110 -31.36 12.25 8.70
C TYR A 110 -30.03 12.74 9.31
N LEU A 111 -30.09 13.52 10.40
CA LEU A 111 -28.92 14.07 11.07
C LEU A 111 -28.10 12.98 11.73
N GLU A 112 -28.77 12.06 12.42
CA GLU A 112 -28.14 10.87 12.98
C GLU A 112 -27.42 10.05 11.90
N GLY A 113 -28.05 9.88 10.74
CA GLY A 113 -27.46 9.20 9.59
C GLY A 113 -26.17 9.88 9.09
N ILE A 114 -26.18 11.20 8.91
CA ILE A 114 -24.99 11.96 8.50
C ILE A 114 -23.89 11.86 9.55
N MET A 115 -24.21 12.00 10.83
CA MET A 115 -23.22 11.89 11.92
C MET A 115 -22.57 10.51 11.98
N ALA A 116 -23.35 9.44 11.80
CA ALA A 116 -22.83 8.09 11.72
C ALA A 116 -21.89 7.91 10.50
N TYR A 117 -22.28 8.46 9.35
CA TYR A 117 -21.46 8.44 8.15
C TYR A 117 -20.16 9.24 8.33
N GLN A 118 -20.19 10.44 8.91
CA GLN A 118 -19.01 11.27 9.20
C GLN A 118 -17.99 10.49 10.04
N ASN A 119 -18.44 9.86 11.12
CA ASN A 119 -17.57 9.05 11.98
C ASN A 119 -16.93 7.87 11.23
N ALA A 120 -17.67 7.26 10.30
CA ALA A 120 -17.13 6.21 9.45
C ALA A 120 -16.14 6.77 8.42
N PHE A 121 -16.44 7.92 7.82
CA PHE A 121 -15.60 8.61 6.87
C PHE A 121 -14.24 8.97 7.46
N ASP A 122 -14.19 9.50 8.69
CA ASP A 122 -12.92 9.84 9.36
C ASP A 122 -12.00 8.62 9.52
N LYS A 123 -12.57 7.44 9.80
CA LYS A 123 -11.83 6.17 9.87
C LYS A 123 -11.33 5.74 8.49
N MET A 124 -12.15 5.89 7.46
CA MET A 124 -11.77 5.60 6.07
C MET A 124 -10.65 6.53 5.60
N GLU A 125 -10.75 7.82 5.92
CA GLU A 125 -9.72 8.80 5.62
C GLU A 125 -8.40 8.43 6.29
N ASN A 126 -8.42 8.13 7.59
CA ASN A 126 -7.21 7.73 8.31
C ASN A 126 -6.53 6.52 7.64
N LEU A 127 -7.29 5.49 7.30
CA LEU A 127 -6.79 4.30 6.61
C LEU A 127 -6.13 4.66 5.26
N VAL A 128 -6.75 5.56 4.48
CA VAL A 128 -6.19 6.00 3.20
C VAL A 128 -4.93 6.85 3.40
N GLN A 129 -4.91 7.75 4.39
CA GLN A 129 -3.73 8.58 4.67
C GLN A 129 -2.52 7.74 5.10
N GLN A 130 -2.72 6.67 5.88
CA GLN A 130 -1.64 5.74 6.25
C GLN A 130 -0.97 5.11 5.01
N GLY A 131 -1.75 4.80 3.97
CA GLY A 131 -1.26 4.20 2.72
C GLY A 131 -0.63 5.17 1.72
N LYS A 132 -0.71 6.49 1.95
CA LYS A 132 -0.31 7.55 0.98
C LYS A 132 1.17 7.51 0.58
N ARG A 133 2.03 6.92 1.41
CA ARG A 133 3.45 6.73 1.06
C ARG A 133 3.62 5.73 -0.09
N ILE A 134 2.77 4.70 -0.16
CA ILE A 134 2.84 3.65 -1.18
C ILE A 134 2.43 4.19 -2.55
N SER A 135 1.39 5.02 -2.63
CA SER A 135 0.95 5.63 -3.90
C SER A 135 2.02 6.50 -4.56
N ARG A 136 2.87 7.15 -3.75
CA ARG A 136 3.94 8.08 -4.16
C ARG A 136 5.28 7.41 -4.55
N ILE A 137 5.42 6.10 -4.39
CA ILE A 137 6.67 5.40 -4.74
C ILE A 137 6.93 5.55 -6.25
N ARG A 138 8.14 6.01 -6.60
CA ARG A 138 8.61 6.10 -8.00
C ARG A 138 9.09 4.72 -8.45
N MET A 139 8.31 4.07 -9.31
CA MET A 139 8.59 2.70 -9.76
C MET A 139 9.67 2.62 -10.85
N GLU A 140 9.90 3.71 -11.59
CA GLU A 140 10.94 3.83 -12.63
C GLU A 140 12.35 3.49 -12.11
N ARG A 141 12.60 3.63 -10.80
CA ARG A 141 13.90 3.27 -10.19
C ARG A 141 14.15 1.77 -10.08
N PHE A 142 13.13 0.96 -10.37
CA PHE A 142 13.15 -0.50 -10.22
C PHE A 142 12.98 -1.24 -11.55
N GLU A 143 13.00 -0.52 -12.67
CA GLU A 143 13.08 -1.14 -13.99
C GLU A 143 14.49 -1.73 -14.16
N PHE A 144 14.54 -2.99 -14.64
CA PHE A 144 15.75 -3.80 -14.85
C PHE A 144 15.96 -4.00 -16.35
#